data_AF-A0A9E3MVW8-F1
#
_entry.id   AF-A0A9E3MVW8-F1
#
_cell.length_a   1.000
_cell.length_b   1.000
_cell.length_c   1.000
_cell.angle_alpha   90.00
_cell.angle_beta   90.00
_cell.angle_gamma   90.00
#
_symmetry.space_group_name_H-M   'P 1'
#
loop_
_entity.id
_entity.type
_entity.pdbx_description
1 polymer ?
#
loop_
_entity_poly.entity_id
_entity_poly.type
_entity_poly.pdbx_seq_one_letter_code
_entity_poly.pdbx_strand_id
1 'polypeptide(L)'
;MLKAAGAAGVAVTAATALPATAADAAFAHPGLLHTQADLARMAAKVKAGAAPYTAGFAKLSANRHAQSGWTPNPQTTVYRGAGSPQNYATLYNDIHAAYQNGLRHHVSGD
;
A
#
# COMPACT_ATOMS: atom_id res chain seq x y z
N MET A 1 -17.80 -9.38 -66.55
CA MET A 1 -16.53 -9.25 -65.81
C MET A 1 -16.81 -9.52 -64.34
N LEU A 2 -16.50 -10.72 -63.84
CA LEU A 2 -16.71 -11.08 -62.43
C LEU A 2 -15.33 -11.39 -61.83
N LYS A 3 -14.84 -10.48 -60.99
CA LYS A 3 -13.57 -10.60 -60.27
C LYS A 3 -13.77 -11.51 -59.04
N ALA A 4 -12.89 -12.48 -58.88
CA ALA A 4 -12.68 -13.22 -57.64
C ALA A 4 -11.35 -12.80 -57.00
N ALA A 5 -11.36 -12.58 -55.68
CA ALA A 5 -10.22 -12.64 -54.73
C ALA A 5 -10.85 -12.32 -53.36
N GLY A 6 -10.88 -13.15 -52.34
CA GLY A 6 -9.84 -14.03 -51.79
C GLY A 6 -9.64 -13.59 -50.33
N ALA A 7 -10.47 -14.06 -49.40
CA ALA A 7 -10.39 -13.70 -47.99
C ALA A 7 -9.32 -14.56 -47.28
N ALA A 8 -8.20 -13.95 -46.93
CA ALA A 8 -7.18 -14.58 -46.08
C ALA A 8 -7.66 -14.53 -44.62
N GLY A 9 -8.15 -15.67 -44.12
CA GLY A 9 -8.46 -15.84 -42.70
C GLY A 9 -7.17 -15.90 -41.88
N VAL A 10 -6.97 -14.95 -40.97
CA VAL A 10 -5.89 -14.99 -39.98
C VAL A 10 -6.28 -15.99 -38.90
N ALA A 11 -5.60 -17.13 -38.84
CA ALA A 11 -5.76 -18.07 -37.74
C ALA A 11 -5.11 -17.48 -36.48
N VAL A 12 -5.93 -17.05 -35.52
CA VAL A 12 -5.46 -16.71 -34.17
C VAL A 12 -5.31 -18.03 -33.41
N THR A 13 -4.07 -18.46 -33.18
CA THR A 13 -3.78 -19.54 -32.23
C THR A 13 -3.95 -18.98 -30.82
N ALA A 14 -4.96 -19.47 -30.10
CA ALA A 14 -5.12 -19.16 -28.69
C ALA A 14 -3.94 -19.75 -27.91
N ALA A 15 -3.09 -18.89 -27.34
CA ALA A 15 -2.07 -19.32 -26.40
C ALA A 15 -2.77 -19.85 -25.14
N THR A 16 -2.61 -21.14 -24.85
CA THR A 16 -3.08 -21.73 -23.60
C THR A 16 -2.23 -21.17 -22.46
N ALA A 17 -2.85 -20.35 -21.61
CA ALA A 17 -2.20 -19.87 -20.40
C ALA A 17 -1.91 -21.07 -19.48
N LEU A 18 -0.64 -21.26 -19.11
CA LEU A 18 -0.26 -22.22 -18.08
C LEU A 18 -0.89 -21.79 -16.75
N PRO A 19 -1.39 -22.73 -15.93
CA PRO A 19 -1.90 -22.40 -14.60
C PRO A 19 -0.75 -21.80 -13.79
N ALA A 20 -0.93 -20.56 -13.34
CA ALA A 20 -0.02 -19.94 -12.39
C ALA A 20 -0.15 -20.68 -11.06
N THR A 21 0.88 -21.46 -10.71
CA THR A 21 0.98 -22.03 -9.37
C THR A 21 1.29 -20.89 -8.39
N ALA A 22 0.45 -20.71 -7.37
CA ALA A 22 0.75 -19.77 -6.30
C ALA A 22 1.99 -20.26 -5.56
N ALA A 23 2.97 -19.38 -5.33
CA ALA A 23 4.09 -19.73 -4.49
C ALA A 23 3.57 -19.98 -3.07
N ASP A 24 3.75 -21.21 -2.55
CA ASP A 24 3.34 -21.65 -1.21
C ASP A 24 4.21 -21.04 -0.08
N ALA A 25 4.82 -19.88 -0.33
CA ALA A 25 5.61 -19.18 0.67
C ALA A 25 4.68 -18.49 1.68
N ALA A 26 4.85 -18.83 2.97
CA ALA A 26 4.17 -18.14 4.04
C ALA A 26 4.47 -16.62 3.96
N PHE A 27 3.43 -15.80 4.13
CA PHE A 27 3.59 -14.35 4.09
C PHE A 27 4.45 -13.88 5.26
N ALA A 28 5.61 -13.31 4.94
CA ALA A 28 6.55 -12.79 5.94
C ALA A 28 6.17 -11.35 6.33
N HIS A 29 6.01 -11.11 7.62
CA HIS A 29 5.79 -9.77 8.16
C HIS A 29 7.09 -9.18 8.72
N PRO A 30 7.43 -7.92 8.43
CA PRO A 30 6.81 -7.05 7.41
C PRO A 30 7.29 -7.41 5.99
N GLY A 31 6.38 -7.31 5.00
CA GLY A 31 6.64 -7.80 3.63
C GLY A 31 5.92 -7.03 2.51
N LEU A 32 5.46 -5.80 2.77
CA LEU A 32 4.88 -4.92 1.75
C LEU A 32 5.82 -3.75 1.44
N LEU A 33 5.53 -2.57 1.98
CA LEU A 33 6.32 -1.36 1.75
C LEU A 33 7.66 -1.34 2.50
N HIS A 34 7.82 -2.19 3.51
CA HIS A 34 8.97 -2.23 4.40
C HIS A 34 9.47 -3.64 4.60
N THR A 35 10.79 -3.79 4.68
CA THR A 35 11.43 -4.97 5.26
C THR A 35 11.78 -4.72 6.73
N GLN A 36 12.02 -5.80 7.48
CA GLN A 36 12.49 -5.70 8.87
C GLN A 36 13.82 -4.93 8.95
N ALA A 37 14.71 -5.12 7.98
CA ALA A 37 16.00 -4.44 7.92
C ALA A 37 15.85 -2.93 7.70
N ASP A 38 14.87 -2.50 6.90
CA ASP A 38 14.60 -1.08 6.68
C ASP A 38 14.11 -0.37 7.94
N LEU A 39 13.17 -0.99 8.65
CA LEU A 39 12.64 -0.46 9.89
C LEU A 39 13.72 -0.40 10.98
N ALA A 40 14.54 -1.45 11.09
CA ALA A 40 15.68 -1.46 12.01
C ALA A 40 16.71 -0.36 11.68
N ARG A 41 16.99 -0.13 10.38
CA ARG A 41 17.85 0.97 9.94
C ARG A 41 17.25 2.33 10.30
N MET A 42 15.95 2.52 10.11
CA MET A 42 15.26 3.76 10.49
C MET A 42 15.39 4.02 11.99
N ALA A 43 15.07 3.02 12.82
CA ALA A 43 15.19 3.11 14.29
C ALA A 43 16.61 3.45 14.72
N ALA A 44 17.63 2.77 14.17
CA ALA A 44 19.03 3.01 14.48
C ALA A 44 19.47 4.43 14.11
N LYS A 45 19.07 4.94 12.93
CA LYS A 45 19.42 6.29 12.48
C LYS A 45 18.75 7.37 13.32
N VAL A 46 17.48 7.20 13.68
CA VAL A 46 16.76 8.13 14.57
C VAL A 46 17.38 8.12 15.96
N LYS A 47 17.67 6.95 16.53
CA LYS A 47 18.35 6.81 17.82
C LYS A 47 19.73 7.47 17.84
N ALA A 48 20.46 7.40 16.72
CA ALA A 48 21.76 8.04 16.56
C ALA A 48 21.68 9.56 16.29
N GLY A 49 20.49 10.15 16.19
CA GLY A 49 20.31 11.56 15.86
C GLY A 49 20.75 11.92 14.43
N ALA A 50 20.84 10.94 13.53
CA ALA A 50 21.39 11.14 12.19
C ALA A 50 20.44 11.93 11.27
N ALA A 51 20.95 12.97 10.62
CA ALA A 51 20.24 13.64 9.53
C ALA A 51 20.24 12.76 8.26
N PRO A 52 19.17 12.79 7.43
CA PRO A 52 17.92 13.54 7.61
C PRO A 52 16.86 12.79 8.45
N TYR A 53 17.17 11.60 8.95
CA TYR A 53 16.21 10.67 9.57
C TYR A 53 15.49 11.26 10.78
N THR A 54 16.20 11.92 11.69
CA THR A 54 15.60 12.55 12.87
C THR A 54 14.59 13.64 12.49
N ALA A 55 14.91 14.48 11.49
CA ALA A 55 14.00 15.53 11.02
C ALA A 55 12.76 14.93 10.35
N GLY A 56 12.92 13.86 9.57
CA GLY A 56 11.80 13.12 8.99
C GLY A 56 10.90 12.50 10.05
N PHE A 57 11.48 11.88 11.07
CA PHE A 57 10.73 11.28 12.18
C PHE A 57 10.00 12.33 13.03
N ALA A 58 10.61 13.49 13.27
CA ALA A 58 9.95 14.60 13.95
C ALA A 58 8.74 15.10 13.15
N LYS A 59 8.87 15.23 11.83
CA LYS A 59 7.75 15.62 10.95
C LYS A 59 6.62 14.59 10.95
N LEU A 60 6.96 13.30 10.95
CA LEU A 60 5.97 12.22 11.08
C LEU A 60 5.26 12.31 12.44
N SER A 61 6.01 12.43 13.53
CA SER A 61 5.47 12.45 14.89
C SER A 61 4.57 13.66 15.18
N ALA A 62 4.82 14.79 14.51
CA ALA A 62 3.99 15.99 14.61
C ALA A 62 2.65 15.87 13.86
N ASN A 63 2.44 14.84 13.05
CA ASN A 63 1.19 14.66 12.31
C ASN A 63 0.05 14.26 13.25
N ARG A 64 -1.12 14.89 13.11
CA ARG A 64 -2.32 14.57 13.91
C ARG A 64 -2.78 13.12 13.79
N HIS A 65 -2.51 12.47 12.65
CA HIS A 65 -2.84 11.06 12.45
C HIS A 65 -1.83 10.11 13.11
N ALA A 66 -0.63 10.58 13.46
CA ALA A 66 0.39 9.78 14.13
C ALA A 66 0.21 9.72 15.66
N GLN A 67 -0.85 10.34 16.18
CA GLN A 67 -1.15 10.32 17.61
C GLN A 67 -1.87 9.02 17.99
N SER A 68 -1.49 8.43 19.12
CA SER A 68 -2.09 7.18 19.63
C SER A 68 -3.55 7.35 20.08
N GLY A 69 -3.98 8.59 20.35
CA GLY A 69 -5.36 8.92 20.68
C GLY A 69 -6.31 9.02 19.48
N TRP A 70 -5.88 8.66 18.25
CA TRP A 70 -6.77 8.66 17.09
C TRP A 70 -7.98 7.76 17.31
N THR A 71 -9.18 8.33 17.20
CA THR A 71 -10.43 7.55 17.25
C THR A 71 -10.84 7.16 15.83
N PRO A 72 -10.78 5.86 15.46
CA PRO A 72 -11.14 5.42 14.11
C PRO A 72 -12.64 5.57 13.85
N ASN A 73 -13.01 5.77 12.60
CA ASN A 73 -14.41 5.89 12.15
C ASN A 73 -14.68 4.92 10.98
N PRO A 74 -14.67 3.60 11.23
CA PRO A 74 -14.85 2.62 10.18
C PRO A 74 -16.22 2.78 9.51
N GLN A 75 -16.23 2.70 8.18
CA GLN A 75 -17.44 2.81 7.37
C GLN A 75 -17.81 1.42 6.82
N THR A 76 -19.09 1.03 6.91
CA THR A 76 -19.58 -0.26 6.37
C THR A 76 -19.40 -0.35 4.86
N THR A 77 -19.68 0.75 4.15
CA THR A 77 -19.52 0.86 2.69
C THR A 77 -18.75 2.12 2.37
N VAL A 78 -17.77 2.00 1.47
CA VAL A 78 -16.94 3.13 1.02
C VAL A 78 -17.38 3.58 -0.37
N TYR A 79 -17.80 4.83 -0.49
CA TYR A 79 -18.20 5.48 -1.73
C TYR A 79 -17.05 6.37 -2.24
N ARG A 80 -16.59 6.10 -3.46
CA ARG A 80 -15.52 6.84 -4.17
C ARG A 80 -15.91 6.99 -5.65
N GLY A 81 -16.04 8.21 -6.13
CA GLY A 81 -16.38 8.52 -7.54
C GLY A 81 -17.86 8.36 -7.92
N ALA A 82 -18.62 7.50 -7.21
CA ALA A 82 -20.06 7.34 -7.35
C ALA A 82 -20.72 6.99 -5.99
N GLY A 83 -22.00 7.30 -5.83
CA GLY A 83 -22.73 7.22 -4.54
C GLY A 83 -22.73 8.54 -3.76
N SER A 84 -23.77 8.79 -2.96
CA SER A 84 -23.95 10.05 -2.22
C SER A 84 -24.29 9.79 -0.74
N PRO A 85 -23.58 10.43 0.21
CA PRO A 85 -22.35 11.22 0.03
C PRO A 85 -21.09 10.35 -0.14
N GLN A 86 -20.05 10.89 -0.78
CA GLN A 86 -18.73 10.23 -0.80
C GLN A 86 -18.09 10.24 0.60
N ASN A 87 -17.53 9.11 1.02
CA ASN A 87 -16.97 8.94 2.37
C ASN A 87 -15.56 8.29 2.39
N TYR A 88 -14.92 8.11 1.23
CA TYR A 88 -13.57 7.52 1.15
C TYR A 88 -12.49 8.30 1.90
N ALA A 89 -12.75 9.57 2.25
CA ALA A 89 -11.88 10.36 3.09
C ALA A 89 -11.74 9.82 4.51
N THR A 90 -12.83 9.31 5.08
CA THR A 90 -12.82 8.67 6.39
C THR A 90 -11.90 7.45 6.37
N LEU A 91 -12.03 6.60 5.34
CA LEU A 91 -11.19 5.41 5.17
C LEU A 91 -9.69 5.75 5.11
N TYR A 92 -9.27 6.66 4.22
CA TYR A 92 -7.83 6.90 4.07
C TYR A 92 -7.22 7.59 5.30
N ASN A 93 -8.01 8.34 6.09
CA ASN A 93 -7.54 8.96 7.32
C ASN A 93 -7.25 7.89 8.40
N ASP A 94 -8.13 6.90 8.53
CA ASP A 94 -7.92 5.78 9.46
C ASP A 94 -6.71 4.93 9.06
N ILE A 95 -6.56 4.62 7.76
CA ILE A 95 -5.39 3.91 7.24
C ILE A 95 -4.10 4.72 7.51
N HIS A 96 -4.14 6.03 7.29
CA HIS A 96 -3.00 6.90 7.51
C HIS A 96 -2.59 6.92 8.99
N ALA A 97 -3.57 6.91 9.90
CA ALA A 97 -3.31 6.84 11.33
C ALA A 97 -2.70 5.50 11.75
N ALA A 98 -3.25 4.39 11.27
CA ALA A 98 -2.72 3.06 11.53
C ALA A 98 -1.27 2.92 11.02
N TYR A 99 -1.00 3.37 9.78
CA TYR A 99 0.32 3.29 9.18
C TYR A 99 1.36 4.14 9.94
N GLN A 100 1.02 5.38 10.29
CA GLN A 100 1.96 6.25 11.01
C GLN A 100 2.23 5.76 12.44
N ASN A 101 1.22 5.25 13.15
CA ASN A 101 1.44 4.65 14.46
C ASN A 101 2.28 3.37 14.36
N GLY A 102 2.09 2.54 13.34
CA GLY A 102 2.96 1.39 13.09
C GLY A 102 4.42 1.78 12.86
N LEU A 103 4.68 2.85 12.10
CA LEU A 103 6.03 3.39 11.92
C LEU A 103 6.62 3.94 13.22
N ARG A 104 5.83 4.65 14.03
CA ARG A 104 6.27 5.15 15.35
C ARG A 104 6.66 3.99 16.27
N HIS A 105 5.83 2.96 16.33
CA HIS A 105 6.11 1.77 17.13
C HIS A 105 7.43 1.12 16.74
N HIS A 106 7.69 0.92 15.44
CA HIS A 106 8.95 0.32 15.00
C HIS A 106 10.19 1.19 15.25
N VAL A 107 10.04 2.53 15.24
CA VAL A 107 11.17 3.47 15.34
C VAL A 107 11.48 3.87 16.77
N SER A 108 10.47 4.18 17.59
CA SER A 108 10.65 4.64 18.98
C SER A 108 10.15 3.66 20.04
N GLY A 109 9.28 2.71 19.68
CA GLY A 109 8.62 1.81 20.64
C GLY A 109 7.32 2.37 21.24
N ASP A 110 6.92 3.60 20.87
CA ASP A 110 5.69 4.26 21.32
C ASP A 110 4.41 3.78 20.61
#